data_AF-A0A3C0GH61-F1
#
_entry.id   AF-A0A3C0GH61-F1
#
_cell.length_a   1.000
_cell.length_b   1.000
_cell.length_c   1.000
_cell.angle_alpha   90.00
_cell.angle_beta   90.00
_cell.angle_gamma   90.00
#
_symmetry.space_group_name_H-M   'P 1'
#
loop_
_entity.id
_entity.type
_entity.pdbx_description
1 polymer ?
#
loop_
_entity_poly.entity_id
_entity_poly.type
_entity_poly.pdbx_seq_one_letter_code
_entity_poly.pdbx_strand_id
1 'polypeptide(L)'
;MSDLKKTLERVILNVGDIVVDCINQDIGILTRRVRKFDFLLEELYIWEVRWINKIKEDIPNVGSIEEESLKLSIAVGTYEWHSIQGESIEL
;
A
#
# COMPACT_ATOMS: atom_id res chain seq x y z
N MET A 1 12.53 3.20 18.50
CA MET A 1 11.85 1.96 18.02
C MET A 1 10.37 1.90 18.41
N SER A 2 9.93 2.41 19.57
CA SER A 2 8.49 2.39 19.95
C SER A 2 7.59 3.22 19.04
N ASP A 3 8.10 4.32 18.50
CA ASP A 3 7.24 5.29 17.81
C ASP A 3 6.97 4.90 16.36
N LEU A 4 7.94 4.27 15.69
CA LEU A 4 7.74 3.73 14.33
C LEU A 4 6.68 2.62 14.34
N LYS A 5 6.75 1.68 15.30
CA LYS A 5 5.77 0.60 15.41
C LYS A 5 4.34 1.14 15.62
N LYS A 6 4.18 2.12 16.51
CA LYS A 6 2.90 2.80 16.73
C LYS A 6 2.40 3.54 15.48
N THR A 7 3.30 4.08 14.68
CA THR A 7 2.95 4.77 13.43
C THR A 7 2.45 3.77 12.39
N LEU A 8 3.12 2.62 12.25
CA LEU A 8 2.68 1.54 11.36
C LEU A 8 1.32 0.98 11.77
N GLU A 9 1.08 0.80 13.06
CA GLU A 9 -0.21 0.31 13.61
C GLU A 9 -1.39 1.27 13.33
N ARG A 10 -1.12 2.55 13.02
CA ARG A 10 -2.17 3.52 12.62
C ARG A 10 -2.53 3.43 11.14
N VAL A 11 -1.67 2.84 10.31
CA VAL A 11 -1.92 2.70 8.87
C VAL A 11 -2.80 1.47 8.65
N ILE A 12 -4.10 1.71 8.57
CA ILE A 12 -5.12 0.67 8.35
C ILE A 12 -5.55 0.70 6.89
N LEU A 13 -5.00 -0.20 6.10
CA LEU A 13 -5.26 -0.27 4.66
C LEU A 13 -6.58 -1.01 4.36
N ASN A 14 -7.38 -0.42 3.49
CA ASN A 14 -8.67 -0.95 3.05
C ASN A 14 -8.75 -1.07 1.52
N VAL A 15 -9.61 -1.98 1.05
CA VAL A 15 -9.95 -2.05 -0.38
C VAL A 15 -10.61 -0.74 -0.78
N GLY A 16 -10.10 -0.12 -1.84
CA GLY A 16 -10.54 1.17 -2.35
C GLY A 16 -9.62 2.33 -1.97
N ASP A 17 -8.75 2.16 -0.96
CA ASP A 17 -7.81 3.20 -0.57
C ASP A 17 -6.89 3.59 -1.75
N ILE A 18 -6.57 4.88 -1.80
CA ILE A 18 -5.66 5.43 -2.80
C ILE A 18 -4.27 5.50 -2.19
N VAL A 19 -3.29 5.02 -2.94
CA VAL A 19 -1.87 5.15 -2.62
C VAL A 19 -1.17 5.90 -3.74
N VAL A 20 -0.31 6.84 -3.39
CA VAL A 20 0.44 7.64 -4.35
C VAL A 20 1.92 7.41 -4.12
N ASP A 21 2.61 6.81 -5.08
CA ASP A 21 4.06 6.71 -5.10
C ASP A 21 4.64 8.10 -5.39
N CYS A 22 5.19 8.75 -4.37
CA CYS A 22 5.69 10.12 -4.48
C CYS A 22 6.98 10.21 -5.30
N ILE A 23 7.70 9.10 -5.45
CA ILE A 23 8.97 9.04 -6.19
C ILE A 23 8.69 8.97 -7.69
N ASN A 24 7.78 8.08 -8.08
CA ASN A 24 7.44 7.85 -9.50
C ASN A 24 6.22 8.67 -9.97
N GLN A 25 5.53 9.35 -9.05
CA GLN A 25 4.25 10.03 -9.27
C GLN A 25 3.15 9.08 -9.76
N ASP A 26 3.22 7.79 -9.40
CA ASP A 26 2.22 6.79 -9.78
C ASP A 26 1.05 6.79 -8.79
N ILE A 27 -0.19 6.75 -9.29
CA ILE A 27 -1.40 6.70 -8.48
C ILE A 27 -2.01 5.30 -8.58
N GLY A 28 -2.23 4.67 -7.43
CA GLY A 28 -2.76 3.31 -7.32
C GLY A 28 -4.00 3.23 -6.45
N ILE A 29 -4.87 2.27 -6.74
CA ILE A 29 -6.02 1.91 -5.91
C ILE A 29 -5.80 0.50 -5.37
N LEU A 30 -5.93 0.32 -4.05
CA LEU A 30 -5.89 -0.99 -3.42
C LEU A 30 -7.15 -1.79 -3.80
N THR A 31 -7.00 -2.88 -4.56
CA THR A 31 -8.16 -3.63 -5.05
C THR A 31 -8.43 -4.90 -4.26
N ARG A 32 -7.39 -5.52 -3.70
CA ARG A 32 -7.53 -6.80 -3.00
C ARG A 32 -6.39 -7.03 -2.03
N ARG A 33 -6.71 -7.55 -0.84
CA ARG A 33 -5.74 -8.07 0.12
C ARG A 33 -5.68 -9.59 0.01
N VAL A 34 -4.48 -10.15 -0.12
CA VAL A 34 -4.24 -11.58 -0.34
C VAL A 34 -3.29 -12.09 0.73
N ARG A 35 -3.73 -13.10 1.49
CA ARG A 35 -2.88 -13.86 2.42
C ARG A 35 -1.98 -14.80 1.63
N LYS A 36 -0.67 -14.77 1.88
CA LYS A 36 0.33 -15.67 1.31
C LYS A 36 1.28 -16.18 2.39
N PHE A 37 2.05 -17.20 2.03
CA PHE A 37 3.18 -17.68 2.80
C PHE A 37 4.46 -17.45 1.99
N ASP A 38 5.53 -16.99 2.63
CA ASP A 38 6.84 -16.94 1.98
C ASP A 38 7.49 -18.34 1.91
N PHE A 39 8.77 -18.35 1.51
CA PHE A 39 9.56 -19.57 1.42
C PHE A 39 9.94 -20.16 2.80
N LEU A 40 9.80 -19.38 3.88
CA LEU A 40 10.00 -19.79 5.27
C LEU A 40 8.69 -20.23 5.95
N LEU A 41 7.58 -20.26 5.20
CA LEU A 41 6.23 -20.52 5.70
C LEU A 41 5.72 -19.45 6.69
N GLU A 42 6.29 -18.25 6.65
CA GLU A 42 5.80 -17.10 7.39
C GLU A 42 4.62 -16.47 6.66
N GLU A 43 3.58 -16.13 7.41
CA GLU A 43 2.40 -15.49 6.87
C GLU A 43 2.68 -14.02 6.53
N LEU A 44 2.30 -13.63 5.32
CA LEU A 44 2.38 -12.25 4.86
C LEU A 44 1.14 -11.85 4.06
N TYR A 45 0.90 -10.54 4.02
CA TYR A 45 -0.22 -9.97 3.29
C TYR A 45 0.29 -9.17 2.10
N ILE A 46 -0.30 -9.44 0.94
CA ILE A 46 -0.02 -8.74 -0.31
C ILE A 46 -1.25 -7.94 -0.72
N TRP A 47 -1.04 -6.70 -1.11
CA TRP A 47 -2.04 -5.87 -1.76
C TRP A 47 -1.88 -5.93 -3.27
N GLU A 48 -2.96 -6.26 -3.97
CA GLU A 48 -3.09 -5.99 -5.40
C GLU A 48 -3.45 -4.51 -5.58
N VAL A 49 -2.71 -3.83 -6.43
CA VAL A 49 -2.84 -2.39 -6.68
C VAL A 49 -3.12 -2.16 -8.16
N ARG A 50 -4.24 -1.52 -8.46
CA ARG A 50 -4.52 -1.04 -9.82
C ARG A 50 -3.95 0.35 -9.99
N TRP A 51 -2.93 0.47 -10.82
CA TRP A 51 -2.30 1.75 -11.14
C TRP A 51 -3.04 2.47 -12.25
N ILE A 52 -3.32 3.75 -12.05
CA ILE A 52 -4.17 4.57 -12.93
C ILE A 52 -3.34 5.18 -14.07
N ASN A 53 -2.10 5.57 -13.80
CA ASN A 53 -1.28 6.38 -14.70
C ASN A 53 0.02 5.72 -15.19
N LYS A 54 0.33 4.48 -14.76
CA LYS A 54 1.38 3.70 -15.42
C LYS A 54 0.84 3.25 -16.79
N ILE A 55 1.14 4.01 -17.83
CA ILE A 55 0.75 3.67 -19.20
C ILE A 55 1.68 2.53 -19.67
N LYS A 56 1.22 1.29 -19.54
CA LYS A 56 1.71 0.19 -20.39
C LYS A 56 0.53 -0.27 -21.22
N GLU A 57 0.54 0.10 -22.49
CA GLU A 57 -0.47 -0.29 -23.46
C GLU A 57 -0.62 -1.82 -23.45
N ASP A 58 -1.88 -2.28 -23.41
CA ASP A 58 -2.35 -3.67 -23.54
C ASP A 58 -2.26 -4.66 -22.35
N ILE A 59 -1.85 -4.25 -21.14
CA ILE A 59 -1.85 -5.15 -19.96
C ILE A 59 -2.60 -4.51 -18.79
N PRO A 60 -3.51 -5.23 -18.08
CA PRO A 60 -4.05 -4.74 -16.83
C PRO A 60 -2.89 -4.42 -15.88
N ASN A 61 -2.75 -3.15 -15.56
CA ASN A 61 -1.64 -2.60 -14.79
C ASN A 61 -1.86 -2.83 -13.29
N VAL A 62 -1.91 -4.11 -12.95
CA VAL A 62 -2.08 -4.62 -11.59
C VAL A 62 -0.70 -4.96 -11.06
N GLY A 63 -0.22 -4.14 -10.12
CA GLY A 63 0.96 -4.44 -9.34
C GLY A 63 0.59 -5.18 -8.05
N SER A 64 1.61 -5.68 -7.37
CA SER A 64 1.47 -6.22 -6.02
C SER A 64 2.49 -5.60 -5.09
N ILE A 65 2.08 -5.24 -3.88
CA ILE A 65 2.94 -4.67 -2.84
C ILE A 65 2.72 -5.45 -1.54
N GLU A 66 3.80 -5.76 -0.83
CA GLU A 66 3.72 -6.37 0.50
C GLU A 66 3.25 -5.34 1.54
N GLU A 67 2.33 -5.74 2.43
CA GLU A 67 1.60 -4.84 3.32
C GLU A 67 2.48 -4.08 4.29
N GLU A 68 3.41 -4.74 4.97
CA GLU A 68 4.28 -4.09 5.96
C GLU A 68 5.26 -3.12 5.29
N SER A 69 5.75 -3.48 4.10
CA SER A 69 6.56 -2.61 3.24
C SER A 69 5.79 -1.36 2.79
N LEU A 70 4.50 -1.51 2.45
CA LEU A 70 3.64 -0.39 2.09
C LEU A 70 3.38 0.53 3.30
N LYS A 71 3.02 -0.03 4.46
CA LYS A 71 2.84 0.74 5.71
C LYS A 71 4.11 1.51 6.08
N LEU A 72 5.27 0.88 5.93
CA LEU A 72 6.56 1.52 6.17
C LEU A 72 6.79 2.67 5.19
N SER A 73 6.50 2.47 3.91
CA SER A 73 6.64 3.50 2.89
C SER A 73 5.73 4.71 3.15
N ILE A 74 4.51 4.47 3.65
CA ILE A 74 3.59 5.52 4.10
C ILE A 74 4.15 6.26 5.31
N ALA A 75 4.60 5.52 6.34
CA ALA A 75 5.16 6.10 7.55
C ALA A 75 6.43 6.95 7.29
N VAL A 76 7.20 6.59 6.27
CA VAL A 76 8.42 7.32 5.87
C VAL A 76 8.12 8.44 4.86
N GLY A 77 6.91 8.49 4.29
CA GLY A 77 6.49 9.52 3.34
C GLY A 77 6.98 9.31 1.90
N THR A 78 7.41 8.10 1.53
CA THR A 78 7.66 7.76 0.12
C THR A 78 6.35 7.43 -0.61
N TYR A 79 5.30 7.11 0.16
CA TYR A 79 3.94 6.95 -0.32
C TYR A 79 2.99 7.86 0.45
N GLU A 80 2.09 8.52 -0.25
CA GLU A 80 0.91 9.13 0.37
C GLU A 80 -0.24 8.12 0.38
N TRP A 81 -1.06 8.16 1.43
CA TRP A 81 -2.21 7.29 1.61
C TRP A 81 -3.47 8.11 1.88
N HIS A 82 -4.52 7.83 1.11
CA HIS A 82 -5.84 8.40 1.30
C HIS A 82 -6.85 7.27 1.54
N SER A 83 -7.34 7.18 2.78
CA SER A 83 -8.37 6.22 3.15
C SER A 83 -9.72 6.60 2.56
N ILE A 84 -10.41 5.62 1.97
CA ILE A 84 -11.82 5.82 1.55
C ILE A 84 -12.79 5.81 2.73
N GLN A 85 -12.36 5.34 3.90
CA GLN A 85 -13.17 5.35 5.13
C GLN A 85 -13.13 6.70 5.85
N GLY A 86 -12.40 7.69 5.31
CA GLY A 86 -12.28 9.03 5.87
C GLY A 86 -11.27 9.14 7.02
N GLU A 87 -10.53 8.06 7.31
CA GLU A 87 -9.45 8.07 8.29
C GLU A 87 -8.14 8.51 7.63
N SER A 88 -7.78 9.79 7.76
CA SER A 88 -6.44 10.28 7.39
C SER A 88 -5.57 10.41 8.64
N ILE A 89 -4.34 9.89 8.59
CA ILE A 89 -3.34 10.23 9.61
C ILE A 89 -2.83 11.63 9.27
N GLU A 90 -3.16 12.61 10.12
CA GLU A 90 -2.42 13.87 10.14
C GLU A 90 -1.04 13.59 10.78
N LEU A 91 0.02 13.83 10.00
CA LEU A 91 1.43 13.69 10.43
C LEU A 91 1.88 14.93 11.23
#